data_AF-A0A7Y9ZGQ4-F1
#
_entry.id   AF-A0A7Y9ZGQ4-F1
#
_cell.length_a   1.000
_cell.length_b   1.000
_cell.length_c   1.000
_cell.angle_alpha   90.00
_cell.angle_beta   90.00
_cell.angle_gamma   90.00
#
_symmetry.space_group_name_H-M   'P 1'
#
loop_
_entity.id
_entity.type
_entity.pdbx_description
1 polymer ?
#
loop_
_entity_poly.entity_id
_entity_poly.type
_entity_poly.pdbx_seq_one_letter_code
_entity_poly.pdbx_strand_id
1 'polypeptide(L)'
;MQVTPQDLCKLADICLAESKGINKGWSSGAVALQVDAGAAGNSAGGPALVASHVACVDAGDLAVGRLAAVLEGDMDDLYTTAFDLTAQDEEAARLSRATRDEVTTNPFLQGLLGLV
;
A
#
# COMPACT_ATOMS: atom_id res chain seq x y z
N MET A 1 0.42 -11.80 -18.57
CA MET A 1 1.35 -10.88 -17.90
C MET A 1 1.70 -11.51 -16.57
N GLN A 2 2.97 -11.84 -16.31
CA GLN A 2 3.40 -12.35 -15.00
C GLN A 2 3.70 -11.17 -14.09
N VAL A 3 3.17 -11.18 -12.87
CA VAL A 3 3.47 -10.20 -11.83
C VAL A 3 4.69 -10.70 -11.07
N THR A 4 5.72 -9.86 -10.93
CA THR A 4 6.92 -10.19 -10.15
C THR A 4 6.84 -9.55 -8.76
N PRO A 5 7.50 -10.13 -7.72
CA PRO A 5 7.63 -9.48 -6.42
C PRO A 5 8.20 -8.06 -6.52
N GLN A 6 9.14 -7.81 -7.44
CA GLN A 6 9.72 -6.49 -7.65
C GLN A 6 8.70 -5.48 -8.18
N ASP A 7 7.74 -5.90 -9.00
CA ASP A 7 6.68 -5.02 -9.48
C ASP A 7 5.70 -4.66 -8.36
N LEU A 8 5.41 -5.59 -7.44
CA LEU A 8 4.60 -5.33 -6.25
C LEU A 8 5.30 -4.36 -5.30
N CYS A 9 6.61 -4.54 -5.05
CA CYS A 9 7.38 -3.59 -4.23
C CYS A 9 7.39 -2.18 -4.82
N LYS A 10 7.53 -2.04 -6.15
CA LYS A 10 7.44 -0.73 -6.82
C LYS A 10 6.06 -0.09 -6.64
N LEU A 11 4.99 -0.87 -6.71
CA LEU A 11 3.65 -0.37 -6.50
C LEU A 11 3.45 0.06 -5.03
N ALA A 12 3.99 -0.72 -4.08
CA ALA A 12 4.01 -0.37 -2.67
C ALA A 12 4.75 0.96 -2.41
N ASP A 13 5.91 1.16 -3.06
CA ASP A 13 6.66 2.42 -2.99
C ASP A 13 5.83 3.61 -3.51
N ILE A 14 5.06 3.41 -4.60
CA ILE A 14 4.16 4.42 -5.16
C ILE A 14 3.06 4.75 -4.15
N CYS A 15 2.38 3.75 -3.58
CA CYS A 15 1.35 3.98 -2.56
C CYS A 15 1.88 4.78 -1.37
N LEU A 16 3.08 4.46 -0.88
CA LEU A 16 3.74 5.19 0.20
C LEU A 16 4.06 6.65 -0.19
N ALA A 17 4.58 6.85 -1.40
CA ALA A 17 4.91 8.18 -1.91
C ALA A 17 3.67 9.05 -2.04
N GLU A 18 2.57 8.50 -2.58
CA GLU A 18 1.30 9.19 -2.72
C GLU A 18 0.64 9.49 -1.38
N SER A 19 0.65 8.55 -0.40
CA SER A 19 0.17 8.82 0.97
C SER A 19 0.89 10.04 1.57
N LYS A 20 2.22 10.04 1.52
CA LYS A 20 3.05 11.14 2.02
C LYS A 20 2.77 12.44 1.26
N GLY A 21 2.62 12.36 -0.06
CA GLY A 21 2.31 13.48 -0.94
C GLY A 21 1.00 14.16 -0.58
N ILE A 22 -0.07 13.36 -0.41
CA ILE A 22 -1.41 13.83 -0.06
C ILE A 22 -1.42 14.45 1.36
N ASN A 23 -0.87 13.75 2.36
CA ASN A 23 -0.79 14.27 3.73
C ASN A 23 0.00 15.58 3.82
N LYS A 24 1.13 15.66 3.12
CA LYS A 24 1.94 16.88 3.06
C LYS A 24 1.19 18.00 2.33
N GLY A 25 0.58 17.71 1.19
CA GLY A 25 -0.19 18.67 0.41
C GLY A 25 -1.31 19.28 1.24
N TRP A 26 -2.11 18.43 1.89
CA TRP A 26 -3.19 18.88 2.76
C TRP A 26 -2.69 19.66 3.97
N SER A 27 -1.75 19.14 4.76
CA SER A 27 -1.23 19.85 5.95
C SER A 27 -0.60 21.21 5.63
N SER A 28 0.03 21.35 4.45
CA SER A 28 0.57 22.63 3.99
C SER A 28 -0.49 23.63 3.54
N GLY A 29 -1.64 23.16 3.03
CA GLY A 29 -2.72 24.00 2.49
C GLY A 29 -3.85 24.27 3.48
N ALA A 30 -4.11 23.36 4.43
CA ALA A 30 -5.25 23.41 5.35
C ALA A 30 -5.21 24.67 6.24
N VAL A 31 -4.03 25.15 6.60
CA VAL A 31 -3.86 26.42 7.35
C VAL A 31 -4.43 27.61 6.58
N ALA A 32 -4.27 27.65 5.26
CA ALA A 32 -4.82 28.73 4.43
C ALA A 32 -6.36 28.63 4.28
N LEU A 33 -6.94 27.49 4.61
CA LEU A 33 -8.38 27.29 4.66
C LEU A 33 -8.97 27.65 6.03
N GLN A 34 -8.15 27.93 7.05
CA GLN A 34 -8.67 28.36 8.35
C GLN A 34 -9.23 29.78 8.25
N VAL A 35 -10.37 30.02 8.89
CA VAL A 35 -11.05 31.33 8.92
C VAL A 35 -11.27 31.77 10.35
N ASP A 36 -11.06 33.05 10.63
CA ASP A 36 -11.31 33.60 11.95
C ASP A 36 -12.81 33.58 12.28
N ALA A 37 -13.13 33.45 13.57
CA ALA A 37 -14.51 33.44 14.06
C ALA A 37 -15.31 34.70 13.66
N GLY A 38 -14.63 35.83 13.43
CA GLY A 38 -15.22 37.09 13.01
C GLY A 38 -15.21 37.35 11.50
N ALA A 39 -14.72 36.42 10.68
CA ALA A 39 -14.51 36.63 9.24
C ALA A 39 -15.80 36.97 8.47
N ALA A 40 -16.96 36.53 8.97
CA ALA A 40 -18.26 36.82 8.38
C ALA A 40 -18.91 38.15 8.83
N GLY A 41 -18.18 38.96 9.61
CA GLY A 41 -18.62 40.26 10.12
C GLY A 41 -19.84 40.17 11.05
N ASN A 42 -20.49 41.32 11.28
CA ASN A 42 -21.68 41.42 12.14
C ASN A 42 -22.98 41.10 11.38
N SER A 43 -23.00 39.97 10.66
CA SER A 43 -24.20 39.49 9.99
C SER A 43 -24.91 38.45 10.86
N ALA A 44 -26.24 38.44 10.85
CA ALA A 44 -27.02 37.48 11.64
C ALA A 44 -26.73 36.01 11.25
N GLY A 45 -26.37 35.76 9.98
CA GLY A 45 -25.97 34.42 9.49
C GLY A 45 -24.47 34.13 9.57
N GLY A 46 -23.64 35.11 9.94
CA GLY A 46 -22.18 35.00 9.90
C GLY A 46 -21.61 33.86 10.76
N PRO A 47 -22.05 33.70 12.03
CA PRO A 47 -21.60 32.58 12.86
C PRO A 47 -21.90 31.21 12.25
N ALA A 48 -23.09 31.03 11.64
CA ALA A 48 -23.47 29.77 11.01
C ALA A 48 -22.65 29.48 9.74
N LEU A 49 -22.31 30.52 8.96
CA LEU A 49 -21.43 30.39 7.80
C LEU A 49 -20.02 29.93 8.23
N VAL A 50 -19.42 30.60 9.23
CA VAL A 50 -18.10 30.23 9.75
C VAL A 50 -18.10 28.81 10.31
N ALA A 51 -19.12 28.44 11.09
CA ALA A 51 -19.24 27.09 11.64
C ALA A 51 -19.35 26.02 10.53
N SER A 52 -20.10 26.31 9.46
CA SER A 52 -20.24 25.40 8.32
C SER A 52 -18.93 25.24 7.56
N HIS A 53 -18.16 26.33 7.44
CA HIS A 53 -16.84 26.30 6.83
C HIS A 53 -15.85 25.46 7.64
N VAL A 54 -15.78 25.67 8.95
CA VAL A 54 -14.91 24.87 9.85
C VAL A 54 -15.26 23.39 9.74
N ALA A 55 -16.56 23.04 9.82
CA ALA A 55 -17.00 21.65 9.68
C ALA A 55 -16.62 21.03 8.32
N CYS A 56 -16.59 21.83 7.25
CA CYS A 56 -16.15 21.38 5.93
C CYS A 56 -14.63 21.10 5.90
N VAL A 57 -13.83 21.97 6.51
CA VAL A 57 -12.37 21.78 6.62
C VAL A 57 -12.05 20.55 7.47
N ASP A 58 -12.72 20.38 8.62
CA ASP A 58 -12.55 19.21 9.50
C ASP A 58 -12.95 17.90 8.78
N ALA A 59 -14.00 17.93 7.97
CA ALA A 59 -14.38 16.78 7.14
C ALA A 59 -13.30 16.48 6.07
N GLY A 60 -12.65 17.51 5.54
CA GLY A 60 -11.50 17.40 4.65
C GLY A 60 -10.30 16.73 5.33
N ASP A 61 -9.95 17.17 6.54
CA ASP A 61 -8.89 16.55 7.37
C ASP A 61 -9.13 15.05 7.51
N LEU A 62 -10.35 14.67 7.89
CA LEU A 62 -10.73 13.27 8.06
C LEU A 62 -10.68 12.47 6.76
N ALA A 63 -11.19 13.04 5.66
CA ALA A 63 -11.21 12.36 4.36
C ALA A 63 -9.79 12.11 3.83
N VAL A 64 -8.94 13.12 3.91
CA VAL A 64 -7.54 13.01 3.51
C VAL A 64 -6.79 12.00 4.37
N GLY A 65 -6.93 12.07 5.70
CA GLY A 65 -6.28 11.12 6.60
C GLY A 65 -6.70 9.68 6.33
N ARG A 66 -7.99 9.44 6.01
CA ARG A 66 -8.49 8.11 5.63
C ARG A 66 -7.92 7.62 4.31
N LEU A 67 -7.84 8.48 3.30
CA LEU A 67 -7.26 8.10 2.01
C LEU A 67 -5.77 7.73 2.15
N ALA A 68 -5.02 8.52 2.90
CA ALA A 68 -3.62 8.21 3.20
C ALA A 68 -3.46 6.87 3.95
N ALA A 69 -4.32 6.60 4.93
CA ALA A 69 -4.30 5.34 5.66
C ALA A 69 -4.60 4.13 4.77
N VAL A 70 -5.51 4.25 3.79
CA VAL A 70 -5.76 3.19 2.80
C VAL A 70 -4.52 2.93 1.95
N LEU A 71 -3.86 3.99 1.45
CA LEU A 71 -2.64 3.84 0.66
C LEU A 71 -1.50 3.19 1.45
N GLU A 72 -1.39 3.49 2.74
CA GLU A 72 -0.42 2.84 3.63
C GLU A 72 -0.78 1.37 3.88
N GLY A 73 -2.06 1.05 4.08
CA GLY A 73 -2.51 -0.34 4.18
C GLY A 73 -2.24 -1.14 2.91
N ASP A 74 -2.54 -0.57 1.74
CA ASP A 74 -2.27 -1.19 0.44
C ASP A 74 -0.77 -1.42 0.24
N MET A 75 0.09 -0.51 0.71
CA MET A 75 1.55 -0.67 0.69
C MET A 75 2.01 -1.87 1.52
N ASP A 76 1.51 -2.01 2.74
CA ASP A 76 1.85 -3.14 3.62
C ASP A 76 1.38 -4.48 3.02
N ASP A 77 0.16 -4.53 2.46
CA ASP A 77 -0.39 -5.73 1.82
C ASP A 77 0.40 -6.14 0.58
N LEU A 78 0.82 -5.16 -0.24
CA LEU A 78 1.62 -5.39 -1.44
C LEU A 78 3.02 -5.93 -1.09
N TYR A 79 3.69 -5.36 -0.08
CA TYR A 79 4.98 -5.90 0.37
C TYR A 79 4.84 -7.30 0.95
N THR A 80 3.82 -7.53 1.77
CA THR A 80 3.56 -8.86 2.34
C THR A 80 3.36 -9.90 1.24
N THR A 81 2.55 -9.57 0.23
CA THR A 81 2.33 -10.44 -0.93
C THR A 81 3.62 -10.69 -1.71
N ALA A 82 4.46 -9.67 -1.88
CA ALA A 82 5.75 -9.81 -2.56
C ALA A 82 6.68 -10.77 -1.82
N PHE A 83 6.78 -10.65 -0.50
CA PHE A 83 7.59 -11.55 0.32
C PHE A 83 7.06 -12.98 0.33
N ASP A 84 5.74 -13.16 0.41
CA ASP A 84 5.11 -14.49 0.36
C ASP A 84 5.40 -15.18 -0.98
N LEU A 85 5.31 -14.45 -2.09
CA LEU A 85 5.66 -14.98 -3.42
C LEU A 85 7.12 -15.42 -3.49
N THR A 86 8.05 -14.61 -2.96
CA THR A 86 9.47 -14.98 -2.92
C THR A 86 9.71 -16.23 -2.05
N ALA A 87 9.10 -16.29 -0.87
CA ALA A 87 9.23 -17.45 0.02
C ALA A 87 8.68 -18.74 -0.61
N GLN A 88 7.53 -18.65 -1.31
CA GLN A 88 6.95 -19.78 -2.03
C GLN A 88 7.83 -20.23 -3.20
N ASP A 89 8.43 -19.30 -3.94
CA ASP A 89 9.36 -19.63 -5.04
C ASP A 89 10.63 -20.33 -4.51
N GLU A 90 11.22 -19.83 -3.42
CA GLU A 90 12.37 -20.46 -2.77
C GLU A 90 12.07 -21.88 -2.29
N GLU A 91 10.89 -22.08 -1.69
CA GLU A 91 10.43 -23.38 -1.21
C GLU A 91 10.16 -24.35 -2.37
N ALA A 92 9.50 -23.89 -3.44
CA ALA A 92 9.29 -24.68 -4.64
C ALA A 92 10.62 -25.09 -5.29
N ALA A 93 11.59 -24.18 -5.35
CA ALA A 93 12.92 -24.47 -5.86
C ALA A 93 13.67 -25.47 -4.97
N ARG A 94 13.53 -25.37 -3.64
CA ARG A 94 14.10 -26.34 -2.68
C ARG A 94 13.52 -27.74 -2.89
N LEU A 95 12.20 -27.86 -3.00
CA LEU A 95 11.51 -29.13 -3.24
C LEU A 95 11.91 -29.73 -4.60
N SER A 96 11.97 -28.91 -5.66
CA SER A 96 12.40 -29.35 -6.98
C SER A 96 13.82 -29.91 -7.00
N ARG A 97 14.76 -29.26 -6.29
CA ARG A 97 16.13 -29.77 -6.11
C ARG A 97 16.15 -31.09 -5.34
N ALA A 98 15.40 -31.19 -4.23
CA ALA A 98 15.33 -32.42 -3.46
C ALA A 98 14.79 -33.61 -4.27
N THR A 99 13.71 -33.40 -5.03
CA THR A 99 13.13 -34.43 -5.91
C THR A 99 14.09 -34.81 -7.03
N ARG A 100 14.78 -33.84 -7.64
CA ARG A 100 15.81 -34.12 -8.65
C ARG A 100 16.95 -34.96 -8.06
N ASP A 101 17.42 -34.62 -6.87
CA ASP A 101 18.50 -35.35 -6.21
C ASP A 101 18.07 -36.78 -5.88
N GLU A 102 16.84 -36.99 -5.42
CA GLU A 102 16.28 -38.33 -5.20
C GLU A 102 16.25 -39.17 -6.49
N VAL A 103 15.77 -38.60 -7.60
CA VAL A 103 15.76 -39.28 -8.90
C VAL A 103 17.18 -39.59 -9.40
N THR A 104 18.12 -38.67 -9.20
CA THR A 104 19.50 -38.82 -9.69
C THR A 104 20.39 -39.67 -8.78
N THR A 105 20.02 -39.93 -7.54
CA THR A 105 20.82 -40.76 -6.60
C THR A 105 20.22 -42.14 -6.36
N ASN A 106 18.98 -42.39 -6.78
CA ASN A 106 18.31 -43.67 -6.62
C ASN A 106 18.39 -44.53 -7.92
N PRO A 107 19.20 -45.60 -7.95
CA PRO A 107 19.40 -46.41 -9.16
C PRO A 107 18.14 -47.14 -9.64
N PHE A 108 17.18 -47.41 -8.74
CA PHE A 108 15.90 -47.99 -9.14
C PHE A 108 15.05 -47.00 -9.93
N LEU A 109 14.99 -45.74 -9.48
CA LEU A 109 14.25 -44.68 -10.19
C LEU A 109 14.94 -44.31 -11.51
N GLN A 110 16.28 -44.31 -11.54
CA GLN A 110 17.03 -44.12 -12.78
C GLN A 110 16.73 -45.19 -13.83
N GLY A 111 16.68 -46.47 -13.42
CA GLY A 111 16.35 -47.59 -14.30
C GLY A 111 14.89 -47.56 -14.78
N LEU A 112 13.95 -47.16 -13.92
CA LEU A 112 12.53 -47.01 -14.28
C LEU A 112 12.30 -45.89 -15.31
N LEU A 113 13.06 -44.79 -15.19
CA LEU A 113 12.94 -43.61 -16.05
C LEU A 113 13.82 -43.66 -17.31
N GLY A 114 14.62 -44.71 -17.50
CA GLY A 114 15.50 -44.87 -18.66
C GLY A 114 16.65 -43.84 -18.72
N LEU A 115 17.12 -43.38 -17.56
CA LEU A 115 18.20 -42.38 -17.44
C LEU A 115 19.61 -42.99 -17.40
N VAL A 116 19.74 -44.32 -17.45
CA VAL A 116 21.00 -45.09 -17.49
C VAL A 116 20.92 -46.12 -18.61
#